data_AF-A0A8B8RBM1-F1
#
_entry.id   AF-A0A8B8RBM1-F1
#
_cell.length_a   1.000
_cell.length_b   1.000
_cell.length_c   1.000
_cell.angle_alpha   90.00
_cell.angle_beta   90.00
_cell.angle_gamma   90.00
#
_symmetry.space_group_name_H-M   'P 1'
#
loop_
_entity.id
_entity.type
_entity.pdbx_description
1 polymer ?
#
loop_
_entity_poly.entity_id
_entity_poly.type
_entity_poly.pdbx_seq_one_letter_code
_entity_poly.pdbx_strand_id
1 'polypeptide(L)'
;MDLSMLEITAHSERKPEPPPGLLTWLMSIGVKYQIWKFGVIFTDNSFLNLGWYMVMSLLGQYNNFFFAAHLLDIAMGVKTLRTILSSVTHDGKQLVMTVGLLAVVLYLYTVVAFDFFRKLYNKSEDEDEPDMKCDDMMTCYLFHMYVGVRAGGGIGDEIEDPAGDEYELYRVVFKITFFFFVIVILLAIIQGLIIDAFGELRDQQQQVRDDMETKCSICGISIGSDDFDMTPHGFETHTLEEHNLANYIPSNPRFFLKYLINKDETEHTGQESYVWKMYQERCWDFFPAGDCFRKQYEDQLS
;
A
#
# COMPACT_ATOMS: atom_id res chain seq x y z
N MET A 1 -13.40 20.97 30.67
CA MET A 1 -12.61 21.11 31.91
C MET A 1 -13.00 22.35 32.73
N ASP A 2 -13.86 23.25 32.23
CA ASP A 2 -14.06 24.57 32.87
C ASP A 2 -14.90 24.60 34.16
N LEU A 3 -15.60 23.52 34.51
CA LEU A 3 -16.31 23.37 35.81
C LEU A 3 -16.00 22.05 36.52
N SER A 4 -15.25 21.16 35.87
CA SER A 4 -15.00 19.81 36.37
C SER A 4 -14.18 19.82 37.67
N MET A 5 -13.34 20.83 37.92
CA MET A 5 -12.58 20.92 39.18
C MET A 5 -13.46 21.11 40.42
N LEU A 6 -14.56 21.88 40.32
CA LEU A 6 -15.53 22.06 41.40
C LEU A 6 -16.48 20.85 41.51
N GLU A 7 -16.82 20.25 40.37
CA GLU A 7 -17.69 19.08 40.29
C GLU A 7 -17.03 17.79 40.78
N ILE A 8 -15.69 17.65 40.77
CA ILE A 8 -14.99 16.46 41.32
C ILE A 8 -15.39 16.21 42.79
N THR A 9 -15.43 17.28 43.61
CA THR A 9 -15.88 17.21 45.00
C THR A 9 -17.39 16.93 45.12
N ALA A 10 -18.21 17.46 44.20
CA ALA A 10 -19.66 17.26 44.20
C ALA A 10 -20.11 15.87 43.70
N HIS A 11 -19.33 15.25 42.81
CA HIS A 11 -19.59 13.90 42.28
C HIS A 11 -19.36 12.78 43.30
N SER A 12 -18.73 13.09 44.44
CA SER A 12 -18.56 12.17 45.57
C SER A 12 -19.86 11.92 46.34
N GLU A 13 -20.89 12.76 46.16
CA GLU A 13 -22.21 12.60 46.77
C GLU A 13 -23.19 11.86 45.83
N ARG A 14 -24.27 11.27 46.38
CA ARG A 14 -25.23 10.43 45.65
C ARG A 14 -25.75 11.13 44.38
N LYS A 15 -25.52 10.53 43.21
CA LYS A 15 -26.08 11.00 41.94
C LYS A 15 -27.55 10.59 41.79
N PRO A 16 -28.47 11.53 41.51
CA PRO A 16 -29.81 11.18 41.05
C PRO A 16 -29.77 10.74 39.57
N GLU A 17 -30.38 9.60 39.24
CA GLU A 17 -30.54 9.17 37.85
C GLU A 17 -31.74 9.87 37.20
N PRO A 18 -31.55 10.63 36.10
CA PRO A 18 -32.67 11.28 35.40
C PRO A 18 -33.50 10.26 34.60
N PRO A 19 -34.82 10.47 34.44
CA PRO A 19 -35.67 9.57 33.64
C PRO A 19 -35.29 9.65 32.14
N PRO A 20 -35.27 8.51 31.41
CA PRO A 20 -34.84 8.49 30.01
C PRO A 20 -35.92 9.09 29.08
N GLY A 21 -35.73 10.34 28.67
CA GLY A 21 -36.49 11.00 27.60
C GLY A 21 -35.72 10.99 26.28
N LEU A 22 -35.79 9.89 25.52
CA LEU A 22 -34.90 9.62 24.38
C LEU A 22 -35.02 10.64 23.22
N LEU A 23 -36.22 11.16 22.95
CA LEU A 23 -36.49 12.09 21.84
C LEU A 23 -36.14 13.55 22.17
N THR A 24 -36.37 14.01 23.40
CA THR A 24 -36.01 15.37 23.84
C THR A 24 -34.50 15.53 24.01
N TRP A 25 -33.79 14.45 24.32
CA TRP A 25 -32.33 14.46 24.52
C TRP A 25 -31.53 14.36 23.20
N LEU A 26 -32.16 13.92 22.11
CA LEU A 26 -31.52 13.72 20.80
C LEU A 26 -30.96 15.03 20.20
N MET A 27 -31.57 16.17 20.53
CA MET A 27 -31.08 17.50 20.14
C MET A 27 -29.94 18.03 21.03
N SER A 28 -29.62 17.34 22.14
CA SER A 28 -28.54 17.71 23.07
C SER A 28 -27.20 16.99 22.78
N ILE A 29 -27.12 16.27 21.66
CA ILE A 29 -25.90 15.56 21.24
C ILE A 29 -24.81 16.58 20.89
N GLY A 30 -23.57 16.31 21.34
CA GLY A 30 -22.41 17.15 21.04
C GLY A 30 -22.10 17.21 19.54
N VAL A 31 -22.62 18.23 18.85
CA VAL A 31 -22.44 18.44 17.40
C VAL A 31 -20.97 18.46 17.00
N LYS A 32 -20.10 19.07 17.82
CA LYS A 32 -18.64 19.10 17.59
C LYS A 32 -18.03 17.69 17.53
N TYR A 33 -18.49 16.77 18.37
CA TYR A 33 -18.03 15.38 18.37
C TYR A 33 -18.51 14.64 17.13
N GLN A 34 -19.76 14.86 16.70
CA GLN A 34 -20.28 14.23 15.48
C GLN A 34 -19.51 14.69 14.24
N ILE A 35 -19.22 15.99 14.11
CA ILE A 35 -18.41 16.52 13.00
C ILE A 35 -17.02 15.87 12.99
N TRP A 36 -16.36 15.79 14.15
CA TRP A 36 -15.06 15.12 14.25
C TRP A 36 -15.15 13.63 13.87
N LYS A 37 -16.18 12.92 14.35
CA LYS A 37 -16.42 11.51 14.05
C LYS A 37 -16.63 11.28 12.55
N PHE A 38 -17.44 12.11 11.88
CA PHE A 38 -17.62 12.03 10.43
C PHE A 38 -16.31 12.33 9.69
N GLY A 39 -15.52 13.29 10.16
CA GLY A 39 -14.18 13.54 9.63
C GLY A 39 -13.31 12.28 9.63
N VAL A 40 -13.25 11.56 10.75
CA VAL A 40 -12.50 10.28 10.84
C VAL A 40 -13.07 9.22 9.91
N ILE A 41 -14.40 9.09 9.81
CA ILE A 41 -15.05 8.10 8.93
C ILE A 41 -14.71 8.39 7.46
N PHE A 42 -14.73 9.66 7.03
CA PHE A 42 -14.41 10.04 5.65
C PHE A 42 -12.93 9.93 5.31
N THR A 43 -12.03 9.81 6.30
CA THR A 43 -10.61 9.53 6.05
C THR A 43 -10.29 8.04 5.95
N ASP A 44 -11.23 7.14 6.29
CA ASP A 44 -11.01 5.71 6.20
C ASP A 44 -11.12 5.21 4.75
N ASN A 45 -10.05 4.57 4.25
CA ASN A 45 -9.99 4.08 2.87
C ASN A 45 -11.05 3.02 2.57
N SER A 46 -11.41 2.19 3.55
CA SER A 46 -12.44 1.16 3.36
C SER A 46 -13.80 1.81 3.19
N PHE A 47 -14.14 2.77 4.06
CA PHE A 47 -15.38 3.54 3.95
C PHE A 47 -15.46 4.31 2.63
N LEU A 48 -14.37 4.94 2.19
CA LEU A 48 -14.33 5.62 0.89
C LEU A 48 -14.57 4.66 -0.28
N ASN A 49 -14.01 3.45 -0.24
CA ASN A 49 -14.25 2.46 -1.29
C ASN A 49 -15.72 2.01 -1.34
N LEU A 50 -16.34 1.73 -0.17
CA LEU A 50 -17.77 1.39 -0.10
C LEU A 50 -18.67 2.57 -0.52
N GLY A 51 -18.29 3.79 -0.15
CA GLY A 51 -18.99 5.01 -0.57
C GLY A 51 -18.94 5.20 -2.09
N TRP A 52 -17.77 4.99 -2.70
CA TRP A 52 -17.60 5.01 -4.15
C TRP A 52 -18.47 3.96 -4.85
N TYR A 53 -18.50 2.74 -4.32
CA TYR A 53 -19.38 1.66 -4.81
C TYR A 53 -20.86 2.09 -4.80
N MET A 54 -21.33 2.68 -3.69
CA MET A 54 -22.70 3.18 -3.58
C MET A 54 -23.00 4.31 -4.57
N VAL A 55 -22.09 5.26 -4.76
CA VAL A 55 -22.24 6.36 -5.72
C VAL A 55 -22.34 5.81 -7.15
N MET A 56 -21.49 4.85 -7.51
CA MET A 56 -21.54 4.20 -8.82
C MET A 56 -22.84 3.44 -9.05
N SER A 57 -23.44 2.84 -8.02
CA SER A 57 -24.75 2.19 -8.11
C SER A 57 -25.87 3.18 -8.42
N LEU A 58 -25.87 4.37 -7.79
CA LEU A 58 -26.84 5.42 -8.06
C LEU A 58 -26.65 6.02 -9.47
N LEU A 59 -25.40 6.20 -9.91
CA LEU A 59 -25.07 6.66 -11.27
C LEU A 59 -25.44 5.61 -12.34
N GLY A 60 -25.38 4.32 -12.00
CA GLY A 60 -25.83 3.21 -12.85
C GLY A 60 -27.28 3.34 -13.29
N GLN A 61 -28.13 3.96 -12.45
CA GLN A 61 -29.52 4.22 -12.79
C GLN A 61 -29.68 5.24 -13.93
N TYR A 62 -28.71 6.16 -14.09
CA TYR A 62 -28.69 7.13 -15.19
C TYR A 62 -28.05 6.56 -16.45
N ASN A 63 -26.97 5.79 -16.31
CA ASN A 63 -26.28 5.16 -17.43
C ASN A 63 -25.75 3.76 -17.04
N ASN A 64 -26.14 2.76 -17.82
CA ASN A 64 -25.79 1.36 -17.62
C ASN A 64 -24.27 1.09 -17.58
N PHE A 65 -23.42 1.96 -18.16
CA PHE A 65 -21.96 1.81 -18.12
C PHE A 65 -21.40 1.72 -16.70
N PHE A 66 -21.98 2.46 -15.73
CA PHE A 66 -21.46 2.46 -14.37
C PHE A 66 -21.65 1.12 -13.64
N PHE A 67 -22.56 0.27 -14.08
CA PHE A 67 -22.64 -1.10 -13.56
C PHE A 67 -21.40 -1.93 -13.91
N ALA A 68 -20.74 -1.68 -15.04
CA ALA A 68 -19.49 -2.37 -15.40
C ALA A 68 -18.33 -2.01 -14.45
N ALA A 69 -18.30 -0.78 -13.93
CA ALA A 69 -17.27 -0.36 -12.98
C ALA A 69 -17.31 -1.14 -11.65
N HIS A 70 -18.47 -1.67 -11.25
CA HIS A 70 -18.60 -2.49 -10.03
C HIS A 70 -17.83 -3.81 -10.14
N LEU A 71 -17.65 -4.34 -11.36
CA LEU A 71 -16.92 -5.58 -11.59
C LEU A 71 -15.43 -5.45 -11.24
N LEU A 72 -14.85 -4.26 -11.40
CA LEU A 72 -13.46 -3.97 -11.06
C LEU A 72 -13.24 -4.06 -9.55
N ASP A 73 -14.16 -3.52 -8.74
CA ASP A 73 -14.05 -3.56 -7.28
C ASP A 73 -14.20 -4.99 -6.73
N ILE A 74 -15.11 -5.80 -7.30
CA ILE A 74 -15.24 -7.22 -6.95
C ILE A 74 -13.93 -7.97 -7.20
N ALA A 75 -13.21 -7.67 -8.29
CA ALA A 75 -11.91 -8.27 -8.57
C ALA A 75 -10.84 -7.91 -7.52
N MET A 76 -10.87 -6.68 -6.99
CA MET A 76 -9.98 -6.22 -5.90
C MET A 76 -10.31 -6.83 -4.53
N GLY A 77 -11.48 -7.47 -4.40
CA GLY A 77 -11.86 -8.26 -3.21
C GLY A 77 -11.01 -9.52 -3.01
N VAL A 78 -10.39 -10.04 -4.08
CA VAL A 78 -9.56 -11.25 -4.01
C VAL A 78 -8.15 -10.90 -3.51
N LYS A 79 -7.70 -11.59 -2.45
CA LYS A 79 -6.40 -11.35 -1.82
C LYS A 79 -5.22 -11.43 -2.81
N THR A 80 -5.22 -12.41 -3.72
CA THR A 80 -4.14 -12.58 -4.71
C THR A 80 -4.07 -11.42 -5.70
N LEU A 81 -5.20 -10.96 -6.24
CA LEU A 81 -5.24 -9.82 -7.16
C LEU A 81 -4.83 -8.52 -6.47
N ARG A 82 -5.20 -8.35 -5.19
CA ARG A 82 -4.75 -7.20 -4.39
C ARG A 82 -3.23 -7.14 -4.28
N THR A 83 -2.55 -8.27 -4.09
CA THR A 83 -1.09 -8.31 -4.08
C THR A 83 -0.49 -7.88 -5.42
N ILE A 84 -1.10 -8.28 -6.54
CA ILE A 84 -0.68 -7.87 -7.90
C ILE A 84 -0.86 -6.37 -8.11
N LEU A 85 -1.97 -5.80 -7.65
CA LEU A 85 -2.17 -4.35 -7.75
C LEU A 85 -1.19 -3.60 -6.83
N SER A 86 -0.98 -4.15 -5.62
CA SER A 86 -0.07 -3.58 -4.63
C SER A 86 1.37 -3.51 -5.15
N SER A 87 1.84 -4.51 -5.91
CA SER A 87 3.19 -4.49 -6.49
C SER A 87 3.37 -3.30 -7.43
N VAL A 88 2.41 -3.06 -8.34
CA VAL A 88 2.47 -1.94 -9.27
C VAL A 88 2.39 -0.60 -8.56
N THR A 89 1.62 -0.52 -7.46
CA THR A 89 1.51 0.72 -6.67
C THR A 89 2.66 0.95 -5.70
N HIS A 90 3.47 -0.08 -5.37
CA HIS A 90 4.57 0.00 -4.41
C HIS A 90 5.61 1.06 -4.85
N ASP A 91 6.01 0.97 -6.12
CA ASP A 91 6.93 1.91 -6.76
C ASP A 91 6.23 2.96 -7.64
N GLY A 92 4.96 3.26 -7.35
CA GLY A 92 4.15 4.17 -8.17
C GLY A 92 4.79 5.54 -8.35
N LYS A 93 5.48 6.07 -7.33
CA LYS A 93 6.22 7.33 -7.42
C LYS A 93 7.35 7.26 -8.45
N GLN A 94 8.12 6.17 -8.46
CA GLN A 94 9.22 5.97 -9.42
C GLN A 94 8.68 5.76 -10.83
N LEU A 95 7.59 4.99 -10.96
CA LEU A 95 6.92 4.75 -12.24
C LEU A 95 6.43 6.06 -12.87
N VAL A 96 5.74 6.92 -12.11
CA VAL A 96 5.26 8.23 -12.61
C VAL A 96 6.43 9.13 -13.02
N MET A 97 7.52 9.16 -12.26
CA MET A 97 8.72 9.93 -12.66
C MET A 97 9.35 9.39 -13.95
N THR A 98 9.40 8.07 -14.11
CA THR A 98 9.96 7.42 -15.31
C THR A 98 9.12 7.70 -16.54
N VAL A 99 7.78 7.65 -16.42
CA VAL A 99 6.86 8.06 -17.50
C VAL A 99 7.01 9.56 -17.80
N GLY A 100 7.27 10.40 -16.79
CA GLY A 100 7.60 11.81 -16.98
C GLY A 100 8.88 12.00 -17.80
N LEU A 101 9.94 11.24 -17.51
CA LEU A 101 11.19 11.24 -18.29
C LEU A 101 10.93 10.81 -19.74
N LEU A 102 10.14 9.75 -19.95
CA LEU A 102 9.72 9.31 -21.28
C LEU A 102 9.02 10.43 -22.07
N ALA A 103 8.07 11.13 -21.45
CA ALA A 103 7.38 12.26 -22.08
C ALA A 103 8.34 13.38 -22.49
N VAL A 104 9.32 13.72 -21.64
CA VAL A 104 10.33 14.75 -21.95
C VAL A 104 11.25 14.33 -23.09
N VAL A 105 11.71 13.07 -23.10
CA VAL A 105 12.55 12.53 -24.19
C VAL A 105 11.79 12.54 -25.51
N LEU A 106 10.52 12.09 -25.50
CA LEU A 106 9.66 12.15 -26.68
C LEU A 106 9.47 13.59 -27.18
N TYR A 107 9.27 14.54 -26.25
CA TYR A 107 9.13 15.95 -26.60
C TYR A 107 10.39 16.48 -27.32
N LEU A 108 11.60 16.16 -26.83
CA LEU A 108 12.83 16.54 -27.50
C LEU A 108 12.91 15.96 -28.93
N TYR A 109 12.57 14.69 -29.10
CA TYR A 109 12.51 14.07 -30.44
C TYR A 109 11.46 14.73 -31.34
N THR A 110 10.32 15.17 -30.78
CA THR A 110 9.28 15.84 -31.56
C THR A 110 9.70 17.23 -32.02
N VAL A 111 10.42 18.00 -31.21
CA VAL A 111 10.93 19.32 -31.62
C VAL A 111 11.95 19.17 -32.75
N VAL A 112 12.85 18.19 -32.65
CA VAL A 112 13.82 17.89 -33.72
C VAL A 112 13.11 17.45 -35.00
N ALA A 113 12.09 16.59 -34.88
CA ALA A 113 11.27 16.16 -36.01
C ALA A 113 10.50 17.32 -36.66
N PHE A 114 9.94 18.22 -35.85
CA PHE A 114 9.14 19.35 -36.30
C PHE A 114 9.98 20.41 -37.04
N ASP A 115 11.19 20.71 -36.56
CA ASP A 115 12.04 21.75 -37.17
C ASP A 115 12.79 21.24 -38.41
N PHE A 116 13.36 20.02 -38.35
CA PHE A 116 14.23 19.50 -39.41
C PHE A 116 13.54 18.53 -40.37
N PHE A 117 12.54 17.77 -39.89
CA PHE A 117 11.96 16.65 -40.63
C PHE A 117 10.47 16.85 -40.95
N ARG A 118 9.95 18.08 -40.93
CA ARG A 118 8.51 18.37 -41.17
C ARG A 118 7.96 17.74 -42.45
N LYS A 119 8.71 17.83 -43.55
CA LYS A 119 8.31 17.30 -44.88
C LYS A 119 8.18 15.78 -44.93
N LEU A 120 8.74 15.07 -43.95
CA LEU A 120 8.78 13.61 -43.87
C LEU A 120 7.50 13.02 -43.26
N TYR A 121 6.72 13.82 -42.52
CA TYR A 121 5.47 13.38 -41.89
C TYR A 121 4.25 13.58 -42.79
N ASN A 122 4.47 13.57 -44.11
CA ASN A 122 3.42 13.67 -45.08
C ASN A 122 2.82 12.26 -45.31
N LYS A 123 1.70 11.96 -44.64
CA LYS A 123 0.88 10.79 -44.98
C LYS A 123 -0.19 11.24 -45.98
N SER A 124 0.21 11.56 -47.21
CA SER A 124 -0.73 11.80 -48.30
C SER A 124 -1.06 10.46 -48.97
N GLU A 125 -2.18 9.84 -48.61
CA GLU A 125 -2.73 8.69 -49.36
C GLU A 125 -3.43 9.13 -50.67
N ASP A 126 -3.92 10.37 -50.74
CA ASP A 126 -4.55 10.98 -51.92
C ASP A 126 -4.04 12.41 -52.15
N GLU A 127 -3.96 12.86 -53.43
CA GLU A 127 -3.47 14.19 -53.83
C GLU A 127 -4.32 15.37 -53.29
N ASP A 128 -5.54 15.09 -52.82
CA ASP A 128 -6.53 16.11 -52.42
C ASP A 128 -6.63 16.37 -50.90
N GLU A 129 -6.07 15.50 -50.03
CA GLU A 129 -6.07 15.69 -48.57
C GLU A 129 -4.67 15.46 -47.96
N PRO A 130 -3.83 16.51 -47.84
CA PRO A 130 -2.53 16.38 -47.18
C PRO A 130 -2.70 16.24 -45.66
N ASP A 131 -2.65 15.01 -45.14
CA ASP A 131 -2.63 14.74 -43.70
C ASP A 131 -1.18 14.82 -43.16
N MET A 132 -0.69 16.05 -43.04
CA MET A 132 0.63 16.34 -42.46
C MET A 132 0.56 16.29 -40.94
N LYS A 133 1.16 15.26 -40.32
CA LYS A 133 1.12 15.07 -38.87
C LYS A 133 1.92 16.10 -38.07
N CYS A 134 2.88 16.77 -38.71
CA CYS A 134 3.73 17.78 -38.08
C CYS A 134 3.47 19.20 -38.60
N ASP A 135 2.21 19.53 -38.89
CA ASP A 135 1.79 20.91 -39.16
C ASP A 135 1.62 21.74 -37.88
N ASP A 136 1.02 21.14 -36.86
CA ASP A 136 0.92 21.69 -35.51
C ASP A 136 1.81 20.92 -34.53
N MET A 137 2.41 21.63 -33.59
CA MET A 137 3.34 21.05 -32.61
C MET A 137 2.64 20.02 -31.73
N MET A 138 1.39 20.25 -31.33
CA MET A 138 0.65 19.30 -30.50
C MET A 138 0.30 18.04 -31.29
N THR A 139 -0.12 18.17 -32.54
CA THR A 139 -0.42 17.03 -33.42
C THR A 139 0.83 16.15 -33.64
N CYS A 140 1.99 16.76 -33.86
CA CYS A 140 3.26 16.05 -34.01
C CYS A 140 3.65 15.31 -32.71
N TYR A 141 3.51 15.98 -31.55
CA TYR A 141 3.79 15.37 -30.25
C TYR A 141 2.86 14.18 -29.94
N LEU A 142 1.56 14.35 -30.16
CA LEU A 142 0.57 13.28 -29.99
C LEU A 142 0.84 12.10 -30.93
N PHE A 143 1.29 12.35 -32.16
CA PHE A 143 1.69 11.30 -33.10
C PHE A 143 2.86 10.48 -32.56
N HIS A 144 3.94 11.12 -32.08
CA HIS A 144 5.08 10.42 -31.47
C HIS A 144 4.69 9.63 -30.21
N MET A 145 3.80 10.17 -29.37
CA MET A 145 3.35 9.47 -28.16
C MET A 145 2.44 8.28 -28.49
N TYR A 146 1.52 8.44 -29.43
CA TYR A 146 0.53 7.41 -29.77
C TYR A 146 1.11 6.30 -30.65
N VAL A 147 1.84 6.67 -31.71
CA VAL A 147 2.42 5.74 -32.69
C VAL A 147 3.84 5.38 -32.31
N GLY A 148 4.69 6.37 -32.03
CA GLY A 148 6.13 6.17 -31.84
C GLY A 148 6.48 5.25 -30.66
N VAL A 149 5.78 5.33 -29.54
CA VAL A 149 6.00 4.44 -28.37
C VAL A 149 5.34 3.07 -28.54
N ARG A 150 4.26 2.98 -29.34
CA ARG A 150 3.49 1.75 -29.53
C ARG A 150 4.05 0.86 -30.62
N ALA A 151 4.63 1.44 -31.66
CA ALA A 151 5.28 0.73 -32.74
C ALA A 151 6.52 0.01 -32.19
N GLY A 152 6.57 -1.32 -32.35
CA GLY A 152 7.62 -2.16 -31.78
C GLY A 152 9.03 -1.87 -32.31
N GLY A 153 9.17 -1.34 -33.54
CA GLY A 153 10.44 -0.85 -34.12
C GLY A 153 10.67 0.65 -33.93
N GLY A 154 9.84 1.33 -33.14
CA GLY A 154 9.87 2.77 -32.94
C GLY A 154 9.25 3.54 -34.11
N ILE A 155 9.55 4.83 -34.21
CA ILE A 155 8.90 5.70 -35.22
C ILE A 155 9.34 5.42 -36.67
N GLY A 156 10.40 4.63 -36.85
CA GLY A 156 10.93 4.29 -38.16
C GLY A 156 9.98 3.43 -39.01
N ASP A 157 9.11 2.65 -38.36
CA ASP A 157 8.17 1.71 -39.02
C ASP A 157 6.99 2.42 -39.71
N GLU A 158 6.69 3.65 -39.30
CA GLU A 158 5.47 4.37 -39.72
C GLU A 158 5.75 5.60 -40.58
N ILE A 159 7.03 5.92 -40.74
CA ILE A 159 7.51 7.01 -41.56
C ILE A 159 8.17 6.42 -42.80
N GLU A 160 7.93 7.06 -43.96
CA GLU A 160 8.50 6.68 -45.24
C GLU A 160 10.01 6.40 -45.21
N ASP A 161 10.45 5.60 -46.18
CA ASP A 161 11.84 5.22 -46.34
C ASP A 161 12.73 6.45 -46.57
N PRO A 162 13.89 6.55 -45.91
CA PRO A 162 14.76 7.71 -46.04
C PRO A 162 15.47 7.80 -47.40
N ALA A 163 15.36 6.79 -48.27
CA ALA A 163 16.13 6.67 -49.51
C ALA A 163 15.69 7.70 -50.57
N GLY A 164 16.65 8.50 -51.05
CA GLY A 164 16.47 9.49 -52.11
C GLY A 164 16.58 10.96 -51.68
N ASP A 165 16.92 11.27 -50.42
CA ASP A 165 16.87 12.63 -49.86
C ASP A 165 18.21 13.16 -49.32
N GLU A 166 18.43 14.48 -49.40
CA GLU A 166 19.71 15.14 -48.99
C GLU A 166 20.12 14.89 -47.53
N TYR A 167 19.19 14.46 -46.67
CA TYR A 167 19.38 14.24 -45.23
C TYR A 167 19.29 12.76 -44.80
N GLU A 168 19.46 11.81 -45.74
CA GLU A 168 19.43 10.36 -45.50
C GLU A 168 20.14 9.92 -44.22
N LEU A 169 21.40 10.34 -44.03
CA LEU A 169 22.21 9.91 -42.90
C LEU A 169 21.66 10.41 -41.56
N TYR A 170 21.20 11.66 -41.49
CA TYR A 170 20.60 12.23 -40.28
C TYR A 170 19.28 11.54 -39.92
N ARG A 171 18.50 11.14 -40.94
CA ARG A 171 17.22 10.42 -40.73
C ARG A 171 17.43 9.01 -40.21
N VAL A 172 18.40 8.28 -40.74
CA VAL A 172 18.74 6.93 -40.24
C VAL A 172 19.22 7.02 -38.79
N VAL A 173 20.10 7.98 -38.47
CA VAL A 173 20.56 8.20 -37.10
C VAL A 173 19.38 8.51 -36.18
N PHE A 174 18.47 9.42 -36.57
CA PHE A 174 17.29 9.77 -35.79
C PHE A 174 16.39 8.55 -35.51
N LYS A 175 16.08 7.74 -36.53
CA LYS A 175 15.24 6.53 -36.40
C LYS A 175 15.88 5.51 -35.43
N ILE A 176 17.18 5.25 -35.57
CA ILE A 176 17.91 4.28 -34.73
C ILE A 176 18.07 4.79 -33.29
N THR A 177 18.40 6.06 -33.07
CA THR A 177 18.52 6.61 -31.72
C THR A 177 17.18 6.62 -31.01
N PHE A 178 16.09 6.93 -31.72
CA PHE A 178 14.74 6.87 -31.16
C PHE A 178 14.40 5.45 -30.70
N PHE A 179 14.61 4.46 -31.56
CA PHE A 179 14.38 3.05 -31.23
C PHE A 179 15.18 2.60 -30.00
N PHE A 180 16.49 2.88 -29.98
CA PHE A 180 17.36 2.45 -28.89
C PHE A 180 17.00 3.11 -27.55
N PHE A 181 16.81 4.43 -27.51
CA PHE A 181 16.55 5.12 -26.25
C PHE A 181 15.12 4.90 -25.75
N VAL A 182 14.11 5.03 -26.61
CA VAL A 182 12.70 4.99 -26.19
C VAL A 182 12.21 3.56 -26.02
N ILE A 183 12.43 2.70 -27.01
CA ILE A 183 11.88 1.35 -27.02
C ILE A 183 12.77 0.40 -26.23
N VAL A 184 14.07 0.34 -26.54
CA VAL A 184 14.97 -0.64 -25.91
C VAL A 184 15.29 -0.27 -24.46
N ILE A 185 15.59 0.99 -24.16
CA ILE A 185 15.99 1.41 -22.81
C ILE A 185 14.78 1.79 -21.96
N LEU A 186 14.01 2.82 -22.34
CA LEU A 186 12.99 3.40 -21.45
C LEU A 186 11.81 2.43 -21.17
N LEU A 187 11.30 1.71 -22.16
CA LEU A 187 10.26 0.70 -21.91
C LEU A 187 10.78 -0.49 -21.10
N ALA A 188 12.04 -0.90 -21.30
CA ALA A 188 12.65 -1.96 -20.51
C ALA A 188 12.84 -1.54 -19.04
N ILE A 189 13.15 -0.27 -18.76
CA ILE A 189 13.19 0.26 -17.39
C ILE A 189 11.80 0.19 -16.74
N ILE A 190 10.74 0.59 -17.45
CA ILE A 190 9.36 0.51 -16.92
C ILE A 190 8.97 -0.93 -16.59
N GLN A 191 9.27 -1.88 -17.48
CA GLN A 191 9.03 -3.30 -17.21
C GLN A 191 9.91 -3.84 -16.08
N GLY A 192 11.17 -3.42 -16.02
CA GLY A 192 12.13 -3.79 -14.98
C GLY A 192 11.67 -3.35 -13.59
N LEU A 193 11.17 -2.13 -13.44
CA LEU A 193 10.61 -1.62 -12.18
C LEU A 193 9.43 -2.47 -11.68
N ILE A 194 8.55 -2.91 -12.59
CA ILE A 194 7.42 -3.78 -12.22
C ILE A 194 7.94 -5.15 -11.73
N ILE A 195 8.93 -5.74 -12.41
CA ILE A 195 9.53 -7.02 -12.03
C ILE A 195 10.23 -6.92 -10.67
N ASP A 196 10.96 -5.83 -10.44
CA ASP A 196 11.65 -5.56 -9.17
C ASP A 196 10.66 -5.48 -8.00
N ALA A 197 9.57 -4.72 -8.17
CA ALA A 197 8.51 -4.62 -7.17
C ALA A 197 7.85 -5.98 -6.84
N PHE A 198 7.69 -6.86 -7.84
CA PHE A 198 7.24 -8.23 -7.60
C PHE A 198 8.28 -9.09 -6.86
N GLY A 199 9.56 -8.88 -7.16
CA GLY A 199 10.69 -9.50 -6.45
C GLY A 199 10.70 -9.11 -4.98
N GLU A 200 10.65 -7.81 -4.68
CA GLU A 200 10.70 -7.30 -3.31
C GLU A 200 9.52 -7.81 -2.47
N LEU A 201 8.29 -7.75 -2.98
CA LEU A 201 7.13 -8.26 -2.24
C LEU A 201 7.21 -9.76 -1.96
N ARG A 202 7.84 -10.53 -2.86
CA ARG A 202 8.09 -11.96 -2.63
C ARG A 202 9.11 -12.14 -1.51
N ASP A 203 10.19 -11.36 -1.52
CA ASP A 203 11.25 -11.43 -0.53
C ASP A 203 10.74 -11.00 0.86
N GLN A 204 9.91 -9.96 0.95
CA GLN A 204 9.24 -9.57 2.20
C GLN A 204 8.36 -10.69 2.76
N GLN A 205 7.58 -11.36 1.90
CA GLN A 205 6.76 -12.48 2.32
C GLN A 205 7.59 -13.69 2.76
N GLN A 206 8.72 -13.93 2.09
CA GLN A 206 9.64 -14.99 2.47
C GLN A 206 10.30 -14.66 3.81
N GLN A 207 10.78 -13.43 3.99
CA GLN A 207 11.37 -12.98 5.24
C GLN A 207 10.41 -13.13 6.42
N VAL A 208 9.13 -12.75 6.28
CA VAL A 208 8.14 -12.91 7.36
C VAL A 208 7.90 -14.38 7.70
N ARG A 209 7.92 -15.28 6.71
CA ARG A 209 7.82 -16.73 6.97
C ARG A 209 9.06 -17.26 7.68
N ASP A 210 10.23 -16.95 7.15
CA ASP A 210 11.51 -17.37 7.73
C ASP A 210 11.67 -16.84 9.15
N ASP A 211 11.22 -15.62 9.43
CA ASP A 211 11.27 -15.03 10.77
C ASP A 211 10.40 -15.78 11.78
N MET A 212 9.19 -16.19 11.37
CA MET A 212 8.31 -16.99 12.23
C MET A 212 8.84 -18.41 12.46
N GLU A 213 9.56 -18.96 11.49
CA GLU A 213 10.13 -20.30 11.58
C GLU A 213 11.46 -20.30 12.33
N THR A 214 12.28 -19.25 12.23
CA THR A 214 13.66 -19.26 12.75
C THR A 214 13.84 -18.60 14.10
N LYS A 215 12.91 -17.76 14.57
CA LYS A 215 13.03 -17.11 15.89
C LYS A 215 11.70 -17.00 16.62
N CYS A 216 11.75 -17.03 17.94
CA CYS A 216 10.57 -16.73 18.75
C CYS A 216 10.26 -15.22 18.70
N SER A 217 9.01 -14.86 18.43
CA SER A 217 8.57 -13.46 18.31
C SER A 217 8.56 -12.69 19.65
N ILE A 218 8.56 -13.39 20.79
CA ILE A 218 8.53 -12.78 22.13
C ILE A 218 9.94 -12.56 22.68
N CYS A 219 10.77 -13.63 22.72
CA CYS A 219 12.11 -13.53 23.30
C CYS A 219 13.22 -13.25 22.29
N GLY A 220 12.97 -13.42 20.99
CA GLY A 220 13.95 -13.17 19.92
C GLY A 220 15.06 -14.22 19.81
N ILE A 221 14.98 -15.33 20.56
CA ILE A 221 15.96 -16.43 20.47
C ILE A 221 15.66 -17.26 19.21
N SER A 222 16.70 -17.58 18.44
CA SER A 222 16.60 -18.32 17.18
C SER A 222 16.71 -19.84 17.35
N ILE A 223 16.06 -20.61 16.46
CA ILE A 223 16.33 -22.04 16.23
C ILE A 223 17.82 -22.18 15.89
N GLY A 224 18.54 -23.07 16.57
CA GLY A 224 19.99 -23.18 16.45
C GLY A 224 20.80 -22.46 17.54
N SER A 225 20.15 -21.85 18.54
CA SER A 225 20.82 -21.68 19.83
C SER A 225 20.96 -23.05 20.49
N ASP A 226 22.11 -23.30 21.14
CA ASP A 226 22.39 -24.55 21.85
C ASP A 226 21.22 -24.94 22.80
N ASP A 227 20.47 -23.95 23.30
CA ASP A 227 19.31 -24.09 24.20
C ASP A 227 18.12 -24.93 23.65
N PHE A 228 17.83 -24.90 22.34
CA PHE A 228 16.62 -25.53 21.77
C PHE A 228 16.89 -26.79 20.95
N ASP A 229 18.10 -26.93 20.41
CA ASP A 229 18.49 -28.07 19.58
C ASP A 229 18.79 -29.33 20.42
N MET A 230 19.00 -29.17 21.73
CA MET A 230 19.29 -30.26 22.67
C MET A 230 18.05 -31.12 23.00
N THR A 231 16.84 -30.61 22.74
CA THR A 231 15.58 -31.32 23.00
C THR A 231 14.82 -31.60 21.69
N PRO A 232 14.31 -32.83 21.48
CA PRO A 232 13.50 -33.11 20.30
C PRO A 232 12.24 -32.24 20.33
N HIS A 233 11.95 -31.54 19.23
CA HIS A 233 10.83 -30.59 19.12
C HIS A 233 10.87 -29.45 20.18
N GLY A 234 12.07 -29.04 20.61
CA GLY A 234 12.26 -28.00 21.61
C GLY A 234 11.64 -26.65 21.23
N PHE A 235 11.86 -26.21 20.00
CA PHE A 235 11.31 -24.93 19.50
C PHE A 235 9.79 -24.93 19.32
N GLU A 236 9.23 -26.04 18.83
CA GLU A 236 7.77 -26.19 18.68
C GLU A 236 7.08 -26.15 20.06
N THR A 237 7.68 -26.82 21.06
CA THR A 237 7.21 -26.76 22.44
C THR A 237 7.34 -25.34 23.03
N HIS A 238 8.46 -24.67 22.77
CA HIS A 238 8.69 -23.30 23.22
C HIS A 238 7.65 -22.32 22.65
N THR A 239 7.33 -22.43 21.37
CA THR A 239 6.36 -21.54 20.72
C THR A 239 4.90 -21.85 21.06
N LEU A 240 4.56 -23.10 21.41
CA LEU A 240 3.18 -23.49 21.73
C LEU A 240 2.84 -23.40 23.21
N GLU A 241 3.76 -23.77 24.10
CA GLU A 241 3.51 -23.87 25.55
C GLU A 241 4.11 -22.70 26.34
N GLU A 242 5.34 -22.26 26.02
CA GLU A 242 6.03 -21.21 26.79
C GLU A 242 5.69 -19.80 26.27
N HIS A 243 6.04 -19.50 25.01
CA HIS A 243 5.90 -18.19 24.36
C HIS A 243 4.88 -18.22 23.22
N ASN A 244 3.68 -18.69 23.54
CA ASN A 244 2.58 -18.64 22.60
C ASN A 244 2.07 -17.19 22.44
N LEU A 245 2.25 -16.62 21.25
CA LEU A 245 1.81 -15.27 20.92
C LEU A 245 0.32 -15.05 21.22
N ALA A 246 -0.52 -16.06 21.01
CA ALA A 246 -1.95 -15.99 21.28
C ALA A 246 -2.26 -15.77 22.76
N ASN A 247 -1.34 -16.15 23.66
CA ASN A 247 -1.51 -16.03 25.10
C ASN A 247 -1.35 -14.59 25.62
N TYR A 248 -0.74 -13.71 24.82
CA TYR A 248 -0.49 -12.31 25.17
C TYR A 248 -1.50 -11.34 24.54
N ILE A 249 -2.15 -11.70 23.43
CA ILE A 249 -2.95 -10.77 22.63
C ILE A 249 -4.41 -10.64 23.16
N PRO A 250 -4.96 -9.41 23.27
CA PRO A 250 -6.32 -9.16 23.79
C PRO A 250 -7.47 -9.60 22.87
N SER A 251 -7.24 -9.85 21.57
CA SER A 251 -8.27 -10.28 20.61
C SER A 251 -8.75 -11.71 20.83
N ASN A 252 -8.02 -12.51 21.60
CA ASN A 252 -8.43 -13.87 21.96
C ASN A 252 -9.25 -13.82 23.26
N PRO A 253 -10.44 -14.43 23.32
CA PRO A 253 -11.31 -14.36 24.49
C PRO A 253 -10.77 -15.08 25.74
N ARG A 254 -9.58 -15.67 25.69
CA ARG A 254 -9.00 -16.58 26.68
C ARG A 254 -7.82 -16.06 27.52
N PHE A 255 -7.32 -14.82 27.35
CA PHE A 255 -5.92 -14.57 27.72
C PHE A 255 -5.57 -13.33 28.56
N PHE A 256 -4.35 -13.37 29.10
CA PHE A 256 -3.83 -12.72 30.33
C PHE A 256 -4.23 -11.25 30.53
N LEU A 257 -4.17 -10.41 29.48
CA LEU A 257 -4.57 -9.00 29.60
C LEU A 257 -6.09 -8.84 29.83
N LYS A 258 -6.91 -9.61 29.12
CA LYS A 258 -8.36 -9.62 29.32
C LYS A 258 -8.73 -10.20 30.69
N TYR A 259 -7.97 -11.19 31.16
CA TYR A 259 -8.10 -11.74 32.50
C TYR A 259 -7.84 -10.68 33.58
N LEU A 260 -6.75 -9.89 33.45
CA LEU A 260 -6.46 -8.79 34.37
C LEU A 260 -7.55 -7.71 34.37
N ILE A 261 -8.08 -7.35 33.19
CA ILE A 261 -9.13 -6.32 33.07
C ILE A 261 -10.45 -6.75 33.74
N ASN A 262 -10.80 -8.03 33.68
CA ASN A 262 -12.06 -8.55 34.21
C ASN A 262 -11.99 -8.94 35.68
N LYS A 263 -10.79 -8.97 36.27
CA LYS A 263 -10.57 -9.38 37.66
C LYS A 263 -10.55 -8.14 38.56
N ASP A 264 -11.17 -8.24 39.73
CA ASP A 264 -11.18 -7.16 40.69
C ASP A 264 -9.76 -6.86 41.20
N GLU A 265 -9.44 -5.58 41.37
CA GLU A 265 -8.10 -5.12 41.73
C GLU A 265 -7.64 -5.69 43.09
N THR A 266 -8.58 -5.97 43.99
CA THR A 266 -8.32 -6.57 45.30
C THR A 266 -7.94 -8.06 45.24
N GLU A 267 -8.29 -8.75 44.15
CA GLU A 267 -8.02 -10.18 43.98
C GLU A 267 -6.74 -10.45 43.17
N HIS A 268 -6.03 -9.41 42.74
CA HIS A 268 -4.77 -9.57 42.03
C HIS A 268 -3.73 -10.26 42.90
N THR A 269 -3.04 -11.24 42.34
CA THR A 269 -1.85 -11.83 42.95
C THR A 269 -0.67 -10.86 42.85
N GLY A 270 0.40 -11.07 43.65
CA GLY A 270 1.55 -10.15 43.64
C GLY A 270 2.20 -9.97 42.26
N GLN A 271 2.26 -11.03 41.45
CA GLN A 271 2.77 -10.97 40.08
C GLN A 271 1.79 -10.24 39.13
N GLU A 272 0.49 -10.47 39.27
CA GLU A 272 -0.55 -9.79 38.49
C GLU A 272 -0.57 -8.29 38.78
N SER A 273 -0.51 -7.89 40.06
CA SER A 273 -0.44 -6.48 40.47
C SER A 273 0.80 -5.78 39.92
N TYR A 274 1.94 -6.47 39.87
CA TYR A 274 3.17 -5.93 39.29
C TYR A 274 2.99 -5.63 37.79
N VAL A 275 2.46 -6.57 37.02
CA VAL A 275 2.25 -6.37 35.57
C VAL A 275 1.16 -5.33 35.31
N TRP A 276 0.09 -5.31 36.11
CA TRP A 276 -0.97 -4.30 36.01
C TRP A 276 -0.44 -2.88 36.22
N LYS A 277 0.45 -2.69 37.21
CA LYS A 277 1.12 -1.41 37.44
C LYS A 277 1.97 -0.99 36.23
N MET A 278 2.81 -1.90 35.71
CA MET A 278 3.65 -1.62 34.54
C MET A 278 2.81 -1.29 33.29
N TYR A 279 1.67 -1.95 33.12
CA TYR A 279 0.72 -1.68 32.05
C TYR A 279 0.11 -0.26 32.15
N GLN A 280 -0.28 0.17 33.35
CA GLN A 280 -0.75 1.55 33.59
C GLN A 280 0.34 2.59 33.33
N GLU A 281 1.58 2.28 33.71
CA GLU A 281 2.75 3.12 33.47
C GLU A 281 3.23 3.11 32.01
N ARG A 282 2.62 2.28 31.14
CA ARG A 282 3.02 2.06 29.73
C ARG A 282 4.48 1.60 29.60
N CYS A 283 4.97 0.86 30.59
CA CYS A 283 6.28 0.22 30.59
C CYS A 283 6.17 -1.26 30.17
N TRP A 284 7.04 -1.71 29.26
CA TRP A 284 6.96 -3.04 28.63
C TRP A 284 8.11 -3.97 29.03
N ASP A 285 8.87 -3.63 30.07
CA ASP A 285 10.06 -4.37 30.52
C ASP A 285 9.75 -5.76 31.11
N PHE A 286 8.47 -6.08 31.32
CA PHE A 286 8.05 -7.40 31.81
C PHE A 286 8.08 -8.49 30.72
N PHE A 287 8.28 -8.13 29.44
CA PHE A 287 8.47 -9.13 28.38
C PHE A 287 9.87 -9.75 28.46
N PRO A 288 9.99 -11.08 28.29
CA PRO A 288 11.27 -11.78 28.38
C PRO A 288 12.08 -11.61 27.08
N ALA A 289 12.58 -10.41 26.82
CA ALA A 289 13.37 -10.10 25.62
C ALA A 289 14.83 -10.55 25.80
N GLY A 290 15.32 -11.44 24.93
CA GLY A 290 16.70 -11.94 24.94
C GLY A 290 16.99 -13.10 25.90
N ASP A 291 16.00 -13.51 26.71
CA ASP A 291 16.11 -14.62 27.65
C ASP A 291 14.79 -15.41 27.72
N CYS A 292 14.85 -16.66 28.16
CA CYS A 292 13.67 -17.49 28.38
C CYS A 292 13.88 -18.37 29.61
N PHE A 293 12.76 -18.89 30.16
CA PHE A 293 12.80 -19.67 31.39
C PHE A 293 13.82 -20.81 31.35
N ARG A 294 13.88 -21.57 30.24
CA ARG A 294 14.82 -22.70 30.10
C ARG A 294 16.28 -22.25 30.15
N LYS A 295 16.62 -21.19 29.41
CA LYS A 295 17.98 -20.65 29.31
C LYS A 295 18.48 -20.12 30.66
N GLN A 296 17.61 -19.48 31.43
CA GLN A 296 17.98 -18.95 32.74
C GLN A 296 18.26 -20.05 33.79
N TYR A 297 17.64 -21.23 33.65
CA TYR A 297 17.70 -22.31 34.64
C TYR A 297 18.49 -23.55 34.19
N GLU A 298 19.12 -23.50 33.01
CA GLU A 298 19.84 -24.64 32.41
C GLU A 298 20.92 -25.22 33.34
N ASP A 299 21.71 -24.37 34.01
CA ASP A 299 22.77 -24.80 34.94
C ASP A 299 22.25 -25.44 36.23
N GLN A 300 20.96 -25.28 36.56
CA GLN A 300 20.36 -25.71 37.82
C GLN A 300 19.61 -27.03 37.70
N LEU A 301 18.96 -27.28 36.56
CA LEU A 301 18.25 -28.53 36.26
C LEU A 301 18.08 -28.68 34.74
N SER A 302 18.79 -29.65 34.15
CA SER A 302 18.62 -30.11 32.76
C SER A 302 17.55 -31.19 32.63
#